data_AF-A0A9P1BW53-F1
#
_entry.id   AF-A0A9P1BW53-F1
#
_cell.length_a   1.000
_cell.length_b   1.000
_cell.length_c   1.000
_cell.angle_alpha   90.00
_cell.angle_beta   90.00
_cell.angle_gamma   90.00
#
_symmetry.space_group_name_H-M   'P 1'
#
loop_
_entity.id
_entity.type
_entity.pdbx_description
1 polymer ?
#
loop_
_entity_poly.entity_id
_entity_poly.type
_entity_poly.pdbx_seq_one_letter_code
_entity_poly.pdbx_strand_id
1 'polypeptide(L)'
;MSQKRKHEDLRMLDLVIATRENTAKLGYFVDDTVVNPGLGIPYYKTVIEGANYAEADWKDQACVRTSQIHWRDDHSVSWLERHLEMTQGFIVIGKNPGLFVLGEPTQDREDLDEKHRGLPDPSRVKAYIIPAGMGLILKKGTWHDFPVSCGPPVSAFIINTEEVVEALATMPQAAPMNHGDCYKLRLSEQWDFTLKFPDPRPFIQKHGLAPTPFPVPLMGKEGYGASMQRQEVQPEEEENGEEDENGEEEEENGEEDENGEGDENGEGDENGEEEEEEEEEEENGEEDENGEEEEETGEEDENGEEEEENGEEDELDDLQESLGTRPSTWLSPGFSVTERTPEIACQSGIQVLLDFVDDEVPFHLAHEEKGRTLCLPYSMETNDFSLVLTKQFDARQYAQTIEDHITQLAKEDGEKVVCLGMHTFVAGTPARVSALSEVLGRLRELPEVAFATELVRELVRLGANTQARGVELDNYILEHEDDDESVDLSDSDSDLSECDSFQ
;
A
#
# COMPACT_ATOMS: atom_id res chain seq x y z
N MET A 1 3.08 -6.85 -51.13
CA MET A 1 2.47 -5.58 -50.69
C MET A 1 2.61 -5.55 -49.18
N SER A 2 3.62 -4.81 -48.69
CA SER A 2 3.90 -4.70 -47.26
C SER A 2 2.73 -3.99 -46.58
N GLN A 3 2.07 -4.67 -45.64
CA GLN A 3 1.09 -4.04 -44.75
C GLN A 3 1.87 -3.02 -43.91
N LYS A 4 1.73 -1.73 -44.25
CA LYS A 4 2.10 -0.66 -43.33
C LYS A 4 1.31 -0.90 -42.05
N ARG A 5 2.00 -1.26 -40.95
CA ARG A 5 1.46 -1.10 -39.60
C ARG A 5 1.02 0.36 -39.50
N LYS A 6 -0.29 0.60 -39.43
CA LYS A 6 -0.78 1.93 -39.06
C LYS A 6 -0.23 2.16 -37.66
N HIS A 7 0.59 3.20 -37.49
CA HIS A 7 0.89 3.72 -36.18
C HIS A 7 -0.48 4.07 -35.57
N GLU A 8 -0.90 3.37 -34.53
CA GLU A 8 -2.12 3.73 -33.81
C GLU A 8 -1.79 5.02 -33.06
N ASP A 9 -2.36 6.14 -33.53
CA ASP A 9 -2.32 7.39 -32.79
C ASP A 9 -3.04 7.15 -31.45
N LEU A 10 -2.40 7.54 -30.35
CA LEU A 10 -2.87 7.21 -28.99
C LEU A 10 -3.07 8.51 -28.23
N ARG A 11 -4.26 8.67 -27.63
CA ARG A 11 -4.60 9.84 -26.81
C ARG A 11 -4.90 9.41 -25.39
N MET A 12 -4.10 9.93 -24.47
CA MET A 12 -4.28 9.74 -23.04
C MET A 12 -5.25 10.80 -22.49
N LEU A 13 -6.20 10.34 -21.68
CA LEU A 13 -7.12 11.18 -20.92
C LEU A 13 -6.46 11.60 -19.60
N ASP A 14 -6.69 12.85 -19.22
CA ASP A 14 -6.33 13.31 -17.89
C ASP A 14 -7.22 12.63 -16.83
N LEU A 15 -6.59 12.17 -15.76
CA LEU A 15 -7.29 11.82 -14.52
C LEU A 15 -7.59 13.09 -13.73
N VAL A 16 -8.84 13.24 -13.34
CA VAL A 16 -9.30 14.36 -12.51
C VAL A 16 -10.22 13.88 -11.41
N ILE A 17 -10.07 14.40 -10.19
CA ILE A 17 -11.04 14.12 -9.12
C ILE A 17 -12.33 14.86 -9.45
N ALA A 18 -13.45 14.14 -9.47
CA ALA A 18 -14.74 14.76 -9.71
C ALA A 18 -15.15 15.65 -8.55
N THR A 19 -15.61 16.85 -8.90
CA THR A 19 -16.18 17.82 -7.96
C THR A 19 -17.44 18.41 -8.56
N ARG A 20 -18.26 19.06 -7.74
CA ARG A 20 -19.45 19.77 -8.22
C ARG A 20 -19.13 20.82 -9.29
N GLU A 21 -17.98 21.50 -9.17
CA GLU A 21 -17.57 22.55 -10.10
C GLU A 21 -17.15 21.97 -11.46
N ASN A 22 -16.23 21.02 -11.47
CA ASN A 22 -15.68 20.48 -12.72
C ASN A 22 -16.61 19.50 -13.45
N THR A 23 -17.70 19.05 -12.80
CA THR A 23 -18.75 18.22 -13.40
C THR A 23 -20.04 18.96 -13.72
N ALA A 24 -20.15 20.27 -13.45
CA ALA A 24 -21.38 21.04 -13.60
C ALA A 24 -21.97 21.00 -15.03
N LYS A 25 -21.12 20.81 -16.05
CA LYS A 25 -21.56 20.66 -17.44
C LYS A 25 -21.97 19.23 -17.82
N LEU A 26 -21.68 18.25 -16.99
CA LEU A 26 -21.94 16.82 -17.23
C LEU A 26 -23.21 16.35 -16.54
N GLY A 27 -23.58 16.98 -15.42
CA GLY A 27 -24.75 16.59 -14.65
C GLY A 27 -24.73 17.14 -13.23
N TYR A 28 -25.40 16.41 -12.33
CA TYR A 28 -25.48 16.74 -10.92
C TYR A 28 -24.57 15.84 -10.11
N PHE A 29 -23.59 16.43 -9.44
CA PHE A 29 -22.75 15.72 -8.49
C PHE A 29 -23.54 15.39 -7.22
N VAL A 30 -23.51 14.12 -6.83
CA VAL A 30 -24.16 13.55 -5.66
C VAL A 30 -23.06 13.26 -4.63
N ASP A 31 -23.08 13.99 -3.53
CA ASP A 31 -22.12 13.94 -2.43
C ASP A 31 -22.84 13.95 -1.08
N ASP A 32 -22.12 14.22 0.01
CA ASP A 32 -22.64 14.31 1.37
C ASP A 32 -23.32 15.65 1.70
N THR A 33 -23.53 16.51 0.69
CA THR A 33 -24.20 17.80 0.85
C THR A 33 -25.66 17.76 0.37
N VAL A 34 -26.48 18.66 0.91
CA VAL A 34 -27.91 18.77 0.55
C VAL A 34 -28.09 19.85 -0.50
N VAL A 35 -28.62 19.47 -1.67
CA VAL A 35 -28.94 20.41 -2.75
C VAL A 35 -30.21 21.20 -2.43
N ASN A 36 -30.15 22.53 -2.52
CA ASN A 36 -31.26 23.44 -2.27
C ASN A 36 -32.01 23.13 -0.94
N PRO A 37 -31.33 23.23 0.21
CA PRO A 37 -31.91 22.87 1.49
C PRO A 37 -33.07 23.80 1.86
N GLY A 38 -34.08 23.25 2.54
CA GLY A 38 -35.21 24.03 3.07
C GLY A 38 -36.60 23.48 2.73
N LEU A 39 -36.70 22.26 2.21
CA LEU A 39 -37.99 21.60 2.04
C LEU A 39 -38.56 21.24 3.42
N GLY A 40 -39.49 22.06 3.92
CA GLY A 40 -40.03 21.92 5.28
C GLY A 40 -40.97 20.73 5.43
N ILE A 41 -40.42 19.52 5.65
CA ILE A 41 -41.21 18.32 5.99
C ILE A 41 -41.39 18.28 7.52
N PRO A 42 -42.60 18.51 8.04
CA PRO A 42 -42.82 18.81 9.46
C PRO A 42 -42.61 17.60 10.40
N TYR A 43 -42.43 16.40 9.86
CA TYR A 43 -42.28 15.16 10.64
C TYR A 43 -40.83 14.87 11.07
N TYR A 44 -39.83 15.46 10.40
CA TYR A 44 -38.42 15.11 10.57
C TYR A 44 -37.61 16.32 11.05
N LYS A 45 -37.60 16.57 12.36
CA LYS A 45 -36.95 17.74 12.96
C LYS A 45 -35.41 17.74 12.86
N THR A 46 -34.82 16.59 12.60
CA THR A 46 -33.36 16.39 12.53
C THR A 46 -32.86 16.25 11.09
N VAL A 47 -33.73 16.41 10.08
CA VAL A 47 -33.39 16.21 8.68
C VAL A 47 -33.35 17.57 7.97
N ILE A 48 -32.24 17.82 7.27
CA ILE A 48 -32.14 18.93 6.31
C ILE A 48 -32.56 18.35 4.96
N GLU A 49 -33.77 18.66 4.54
CA GLU A 49 -34.32 18.16 3.29
C GLU A 49 -34.01 19.13 2.14
N GLY A 50 -33.49 18.57 1.04
CA GLY A 50 -33.23 19.28 -0.20
C GLY A 50 -34.44 19.31 -1.12
N ALA A 51 -34.38 20.16 -2.14
CA ALA A 51 -35.32 20.09 -3.26
C ALA A 51 -34.93 18.97 -4.23
N ASN A 52 -35.87 18.57 -5.09
CA ASN A 52 -35.55 17.71 -6.23
C ASN A 52 -34.46 18.37 -7.11
N TYR A 53 -33.63 17.55 -7.73
CA TYR A 53 -32.76 17.99 -8.82
C TYR A 53 -33.62 18.46 -10.00
N ALA A 54 -33.57 19.76 -10.31
CA ALA A 54 -34.59 20.43 -11.13
C ALA A 54 -34.77 19.87 -12.55
N GLU A 55 -33.74 19.24 -13.12
CA GLU A 55 -33.77 18.63 -14.47
C GLU A 55 -33.34 17.16 -14.45
N ALA A 56 -33.32 16.53 -13.27
CA ALA A 56 -33.21 15.08 -13.18
C ALA A 56 -34.59 14.46 -13.43
N ASP A 57 -34.80 13.98 -14.64
CA ASP A 57 -36.01 13.29 -15.04
C ASP A 57 -35.70 11.98 -15.77
N TRP A 58 -36.70 11.11 -15.79
CA TRP A 58 -36.68 9.85 -16.52
C TRP A 58 -37.89 9.88 -17.44
N LYS A 59 -37.67 9.50 -18.71
CA LYS A 59 -38.71 9.49 -19.75
C LYS A 59 -39.95 8.72 -19.28
N ASP A 60 -39.73 7.60 -18.58
CA ASP A 60 -40.74 6.74 -17.97
C ASP A 60 -40.35 6.41 -16.51
N GLN A 61 -40.89 5.34 -15.94
CA GLN A 61 -40.54 4.90 -14.59
C GLN A 61 -39.03 4.60 -14.49
N ALA A 62 -38.37 5.25 -13.52
CA ALA A 62 -36.98 4.97 -13.22
C ALA A 62 -36.82 3.51 -12.77
N CYS A 63 -35.88 2.81 -13.41
CA CYS A 63 -35.41 1.50 -13.04
C CYS A 63 -34.13 1.65 -12.20
N VAL A 64 -34.04 0.86 -11.13
CA VAL A 64 -32.90 0.87 -10.22
C VAL A 64 -32.19 -0.47 -10.29
N ARG A 65 -30.87 -0.45 -10.44
CA ARG A 65 -30.02 -1.63 -10.58
C ARG A 65 -28.73 -1.49 -9.80
N THR A 66 -28.07 -2.61 -9.56
CA THR A 66 -26.69 -2.65 -9.06
C THR A 66 -25.81 -3.40 -10.04
N SER A 67 -24.52 -3.09 -10.04
CA SER A 67 -23.50 -3.84 -10.78
C SER A 67 -22.20 -3.82 -9.99
N GLN A 68 -21.52 -4.97 -9.94
CA GLN A 68 -20.17 -5.07 -9.42
C GLN A 68 -19.20 -4.99 -10.60
N ILE A 69 -18.35 -3.98 -10.60
CA ILE A 69 -17.39 -3.69 -11.65
C ILE A 69 -16.04 -4.18 -11.17
N HIS A 70 -15.46 -5.11 -11.91
CA HIS A 70 -14.12 -5.63 -11.66
C HIS A 70 -13.09 -4.82 -12.45
N TRP A 71 -11.84 -4.85 -11.96
CA TRP A 71 -10.72 -4.26 -12.67
C TRP A 71 -10.47 -4.93 -14.02
N ARG A 72 -9.92 -4.15 -14.94
CA ARG A 72 -9.45 -4.57 -16.25
C ARG A 72 -8.14 -3.85 -16.55
N ASP A 73 -7.18 -4.57 -17.12
CA ASP A 73 -5.87 -4.01 -17.53
C ASP A 73 -5.94 -3.31 -18.90
N ASP A 74 -7.02 -3.57 -19.63
CA ASP A 74 -7.37 -2.79 -20.82
C ASP A 74 -7.84 -1.41 -20.36
N HIS A 75 -6.97 -0.39 -20.48
CA HIS A 75 -7.31 1.00 -20.16
C HIS A 75 -7.95 1.73 -21.36
N SER A 76 -8.43 1.01 -22.38
CA SER A 76 -9.02 1.62 -23.56
C SER A 76 -10.45 2.08 -23.31
N VAL A 77 -10.82 3.19 -23.95
CA VAL A 77 -12.20 3.64 -24.06
C VAL A 77 -12.69 3.22 -25.44
N SER A 78 -13.39 2.09 -25.49
CA SER A 78 -13.86 1.50 -26.75
C SER A 78 -15.24 2.01 -27.17
N TRP A 79 -16.05 2.43 -26.19
CA TRP A 79 -17.44 2.80 -26.38
C TRP A 79 -17.75 4.10 -25.66
N LEU A 80 -18.60 4.93 -26.28
CA LEU A 80 -19.30 6.00 -25.58
C LEU A 80 -20.78 5.92 -25.92
N GLU A 81 -21.60 6.17 -24.94
CA GLU A 81 -23.05 6.28 -25.09
C GLU A 81 -23.59 7.59 -24.54
N ARG A 82 -24.78 7.98 -25.01
CA ARG A 82 -25.54 9.09 -24.47
C ARG A 82 -27.04 8.81 -24.54
N HIS A 83 -27.79 9.58 -23.77
CA HIS A 83 -29.24 9.56 -23.63
C HIS A 83 -29.81 10.97 -23.83
N LEU A 84 -30.83 11.17 -24.66
CA LEU A 84 -31.38 12.50 -24.98
C LEU A 84 -32.76 12.76 -24.37
N GLU A 85 -33.49 11.71 -23.96
CA GLU A 85 -34.83 11.82 -23.39
C GLU A 85 -34.84 11.62 -21.87
N MET A 86 -33.77 11.07 -21.28
CA MET A 86 -33.66 10.78 -19.85
C MET A 86 -32.30 11.16 -19.23
N THR A 87 -32.29 11.28 -17.89
CA THR A 87 -31.06 11.39 -17.09
C THR A 87 -30.65 10.03 -16.53
N GLN A 88 -29.35 9.76 -16.46
CA GLN A 88 -28.82 8.49 -15.93
C GLN A 88 -28.02 8.72 -14.66
N GLY A 89 -28.35 7.98 -13.61
CA GLY A 89 -27.66 8.05 -12.32
C GLY A 89 -26.65 6.92 -12.15
N PHE A 90 -25.46 7.26 -11.65
CA PHE A 90 -24.46 6.32 -11.17
C PHE A 90 -23.93 6.80 -9.82
N ILE A 91 -24.10 5.99 -8.77
CA ILE A 91 -23.57 6.25 -7.44
C ILE A 91 -22.64 5.10 -7.06
N VAL A 92 -21.42 5.43 -6.67
CA VAL A 92 -20.44 4.47 -6.18
C VAL A 92 -20.79 4.12 -4.74
N ILE A 93 -21.07 2.85 -4.48
CA ILE A 93 -21.38 2.32 -3.16
C ILE A 93 -20.18 1.50 -2.66
N GLY A 94 -19.84 1.68 -1.39
CA GLY A 94 -18.78 0.96 -0.71
C GLY A 94 -17.63 1.90 -0.34
N LYS A 95 -16.43 1.33 -0.23
CA LYS A 95 -15.21 2.03 0.20
C LYS A 95 -14.25 2.37 -0.94
N ASN A 96 -14.50 1.84 -2.14
CA ASN A 96 -13.60 1.97 -3.28
C ASN A 96 -14.06 3.10 -4.21
N PRO A 97 -13.16 3.95 -4.73
CA PRO A 97 -13.51 4.92 -5.76
C PRO A 97 -13.77 4.24 -7.10
N GLY A 98 -14.50 4.92 -7.99
CA GLY A 98 -14.72 4.50 -9.38
C GLY A 98 -14.12 5.50 -10.37
N LEU A 99 -13.85 5.07 -11.61
CA LEU A 99 -13.42 5.93 -12.71
C LEU A 99 -14.52 6.02 -13.75
N PHE A 100 -14.96 7.24 -14.07
CA PHE A 100 -16.02 7.53 -15.03
C PHE A 100 -15.41 8.30 -16.19
N VAL A 101 -15.43 7.73 -17.40
CA VAL A 101 -15.06 8.47 -18.61
C VAL A 101 -16.28 9.24 -19.08
N LEU A 102 -16.20 10.58 -19.06
CA LEU A 102 -17.34 11.47 -19.34
C LEU A 102 -16.96 12.55 -20.35
N GLY A 103 -17.89 12.87 -21.24
CA GLY A 103 -17.77 13.94 -22.24
C GLY A 103 -18.97 14.89 -22.23
N GLU A 104 -18.70 16.18 -22.44
CA GLU A 104 -19.76 17.20 -22.48
C GLU A 104 -20.81 16.92 -23.59
N PRO A 105 -22.10 17.22 -23.35
CA PRO A 105 -23.12 17.09 -24.38
C PRO A 105 -22.82 17.91 -25.63
N THR A 106 -23.07 17.33 -26.81
CA THR A 106 -22.76 17.95 -28.10
C THR A 106 -23.99 18.37 -28.91
N GLN A 107 -25.20 17.92 -28.55
CA GLN A 107 -26.40 18.10 -29.36
C GLN A 107 -26.82 19.58 -29.57
N ASP A 108 -26.56 20.43 -28.57
CA ASP A 108 -26.97 21.85 -28.58
C ASP A 108 -25.81 22.81 -28.78
N ARG A 109 -24.61 22.31 -29.10
CA ARG A 109 -23.43 23.17 -29.28
C ARG A 109 -23.49 23.96 -30.58
N GLU A 110 -23.50 25.29 -30.44
CA GLU A 110 -23.59 26.22 -31.58
C GLU A 110 -22.36 26.22 -32.48
N ASP A 111 -21.19 25.91 -31.93
CA ASP A 111 -19.91 25.88 -32.63
C ASP A 111 -19.64 24.56 -33.37
N LEU A 112 -20.55 23.59 -33.28
CA LEU A 112 -20.50 22.34 -34.03
C LEU A 112 -21.55 22.33 -35.15
N ASP A 113 -21.19 21.75 -36.31
CA ASP A 113 -22.16 21.43 -37.35
C ASP A 113 -23.05 20.24 -36.97
N GLU A 114 -24.10 20.00 -37.75
CA GLU A 114 -25.09 18.95 -37.49
C GLU A 114 -24.48 17.55 -37.39
N LYS A 115 -23.44 17.26 -38.17
CA LYS A 115 -22.75 15.97 -38.13
C LYS A 115 -21.98 15.80 -36.82
N HIS A 116 -21.23 16.82 -36.41
CA HIS A 116 -20.40 16.75 -35.20
C HIS A 116 -21.20 16.85 -33.91
N ARG A 117 -22.40 17.43 -33.91
CA ARG A 117 -23.37 17.34 -32.80
C ARG A 117 -23.84 15.89 -32.52
N GLY A 118 -23.70 15.02 -33.53
CA GLY A 118 -23.92 13.58 -33.41
C GLY A 118 -22.77 12.81 -32.77
N LEU A 119 -21.63 13.42 -32.51
CA LEU A 119 -20.43 12.72 -32.04
C LEU A 119 -19.93 13.30 -30.70
N PRO A 120 -19.19 12.52 -29.90
CA PRO A 120 -18.45 13.08 -28.76
C PRO A 120 -17.32 14.00 -29.27
N ASP A 121 -17.05 15.07 -28.53
CA ASP A 121 -15.88 15.93 -28.75
C ASP A 121 -14.71 15.38 -27.93
N PRO A 122 -13.67 14.78 -28.56
CA PRO A 122 -12.58 14.15 -27.84
C PRO A 122 -11.84 15.11 -26.91
N SER A 123 -11.77 16.40 -27.25
CA SER A 123 -11.09 17.41 -26.43
C SER A 123 -11.82 17.75 -25.14
N ARG A 124 -13.08 17.30 -25.01
CA ARG A 124 -13.94 17.50 -23.84
C ARG A 124 -14.33 16.20 -23.17
N VAL A 125 -13.64 15.10 -23.47
CA VAL A 125 -13.73 13.84 -22.74
C VAL A 125 -12.61 13.82 -21.70
N LYS A 126 -12.93 13.40 -20.46
CA LYS A 126 -11.97 13.22 -19.38
C LYS A 126 -12.28 11.96 -18.58
N ALA A 127 -11.29 11.46 -17.84
CA ALA A 127 -11.45 10.36 -16.90
C ALA A 127 -11.58 10.92 -15.48
N TYR A 128 -12.78 10.82 -14.92
CA TYR A 128 -13.14 11.34 -13.62
C TYR A 128 -13.03 10.27 -12.54
N ILE A 129 -12.18 10.48 -11.53
CA ILE A 129 -12.20 9.69 -10.30
C ILE A 129 -13.39 10.16 -9.45
N ILE A 130 -14.32 9.26 -9.20
CA ILE A 130 -15.47 9.44 -8.32
C ILE A 130 -15.11 8.85 -6.95
N PRO A 131 -15.00 9.66 -5.90
CA PRO A 131 -14.72 9.15 -4.55
C PRO A 131 -15.80 8.17 -4.06
N ALA A 132 -15.42 7.33 -3.09
CA ALA A 132 -16.32 6.39 -2.47
C ALA A 132 -17.54 7.10 -1.85
N GLY A 133 -18.74 6.53 -2.03
CA GLY A 133 -19.99 7.10 -1.53
C GLY A 133 -20.55 8.26 -2.35
N MET A 134 -19.86 8.70 -3.41
CA MET A 134 -20.29 9.78 -4.29
C MET A 134 -20.78 9.26 -5.64
N GLY A 135 -21.39 10.15 -6.43
CA GLY A 135 -21.94 9.79 -7.73
C GLY A 135 -22.29 10.98 -8.61
N LEU A 136 -22.87 10.67 -9.75
CA LEU A 136 -23.35 11.63 -10.73
C LEU A 136 -24.72 11.22 -11.24
N ILE A 137 -25.62 12.19 -11.36
CA ILE A 137 -26.79 12.10 -12.22
C ILE A 137 -26.43 12.84 -13.51
N LEU A 138 -26.07 12.08 -14.55
CA LEU A 138 -25.71 12.58 -15.86
C LEU A 138 -26.94 13.24 -16.50
N LYS A 139 -26.77 14.48 -16.96
CA LYS A 139 -27.82 15.17 -17.70
C LYS A 139 -27.94 14.65 -19.13
N LYS A 140 -29.04 14.99 -19.78
CA LYS A 140 -29.32 14.61 -21.17
C LYS A 140 -28.18 15.04 -22.11
N GLY A 141 -27.73 14.08 -22.90
CA GLY A 141 -26.73 14.21 -23.94
C GLY A 141 -25.29 14.07 -23.47
N THR A 142 -25.04 13.95 -22.16
CA THR A 142 -23.69 13.68 -21.64
C THR A 142 -23.20 12.35 -22.19
N TRP A 143 -22.01 12.36 -22.76
CA TRP A 143 -21.36 11.16 -23.26
C TRP A 143 -20.67 10.43 -22.12
N HIS A 144 -20.76 9.11 -22.08
CA HIS A 144 -20.06 8.34 -21.06
C HIS A 144 -19.72 6.92 -21.52
N ASP A 145 -18.69 6.35 -20.91
CA ASP A 145 -18.48 4.90 -20.89
C ASP A 145 -19.18 4.31 -19.66
N PHE A 146 -19.25 2.98 -19.57
CA PHE A 146 -19.67 2.33 -18.34
C PHE A 146 -18.59 2.55 -17.25
N PRO A 147 -18.98 2.75 -15.97
CA PRO A 147 -18.02 2.96 -14.90
C PRO A 147 -16.96 1.86 -14.80
N VAL A 148 -15.74 2.25 -14.42
CA VAL A 148 -14.56 1.38 -14.30
C VAL A 148 -14.11 1.33 -12.83
N SER A 149 -13.60 0.18 -12.40
CA SER A 149 -12.93 0.04 -11.09
C SER A 149 -11.57 0.73 -11.11
N CYS A 150 -11.10 1.21 -9.95
CA CYS A 150 -9.72 1.72 -9.79
C CYS A 150 -8.81 0.69 -9.08
N GLY A 151 -8.96 -0.60 -9.40
CA GLY A 151 -8.24 -1.73 -8.79
C GLY A 151 -9.20 -2.72 -8.09
N PRO A 152 -9.58 -2.52 -6.82
CA PRO A 152 -10.59 -3.35 -6.18
C PRO A 152 -11.94 -3.27 -6.89
N PRO A 153 -12.77 -4.33 -6.81
CA PRO A 153 -14.12 -4.26 -7.31
C PRO A 153 -14.91 -3.10 -6.68
N VAL A 154 -15.62 -2.36 -7.51
CA VAL A 154 -16.49 -1.25 -7.08
C VAL A 154 -17.94 -1.57 -7.41
N SER A 155 -18.87 -1.25 -6.51
CA SER A 155 -20.30 -1.42 -6.76
C SER A 155 -20.92 -0.11 -7.22
N ALA A 156 -21.64 -0.14 -8.33
CA ALA A 156 -22.41 1.00 -8.82
C ALA A 156 -23.90 0.77 -8.57
N PHE A 157 -24.56 1.75 -7.96
CA PHE A 157 -26.01 1.90 -7.94
C PHE A 157 -26.41 2.74 -9.14
N ILE A 158 -27.27 2.18 -9.98
CA ILE A 158 -27.57 2.69 -11.31
C ILE A 158 -29.05 3.04 -11.36
N ILE A 159 -29.34 4.25 -11.82
CA ILE A 159 -30.70 4.71 -12.10
C ILE A 159 -30.82 4.93 -13.60
N ASN A 160 -31.67 4.14 -14.25
CA ASN A 160 -31.92 4.21 -15.70
C ASN A 160 -33.42 4.07 -16.00
N THR A 161 -33.81 3.72 -17.23
CA THR A 161 -35.18 3.35 -17.64
C THR A 161 -35.20 1.89 -18.09
N GLU A 162 -36.37 1.24 -18.01
CA GLU A 162 -36.53 -0.14 -18.51
C GLU A 162 -36.25 -0.24 -20.02
N GLU A 163 -36.67 0.76 -20.82
CA GLU A 163 -36.44 0.81 -22.27
C GLU A 163 -34.95 0.65 -22.63
N VAL A 164 -34.06 1.40 -21.97
CA VAL A 164 -32.61 1.34 -22.22
C VAL A 164 -32.04 -0.02 -21.82
N VAL A 165 -32.49 -0.57 -20.69
CA VAL A 165 -32.03 -1.88 -20.20
C VAL A 165 -32.44 -3.00 -21.16
N GLU A 166 -33.68 -2.99 -21.64
CA GLU A 166 -34.18 -3.96 -22.61
C GLU A 166 -33.46 -3.83 -23.97
N ALA A 167 -33.26 -2.60 -24.43
CA ALA A 167 -32.53 -2.33 -25.68
C ALA A 167 -31.10 -2.90 -25.63
N LEU A 168 -30.40 -2.76 -24.51
CA LEU A 168 -29.05 -3.31 -24.33
C LEU A 168 -29.05 -4.83 -24.17
N ALA A 169 -29.95 -5.37 -23.34
CA ALA A 169 -29.98 -6.80 -23.02
C ALA A 169 -30.42 -7.69 -24.18
N THR A 170 -31.12 -7.14 -25.17
CA THR A 170 -31.61 -7.87 -26.36
C THR A 170 -30.61 -7.92 -27.51
N MET A 171 -29.48 -7.22 -27.40
CA MET A 171 -28.43 -7.22 -28.42
C MET A 171 -27.72 -8.59 -28.46
N PRO A 172 -27.63 -9.25 -29.63
CA PRO A 172 -26.97 -10.55 -29.74
C PRO A 172 -25.44 -10.47 -29.62
N GLN A 173 -24.85 -9.31 -29.92
CA GLN A 173 -23.42 -9.04 -29.83
C GLN A 173 -23.17 -7.53 -29.71
N ALA A 174 -22.00 -7.14 -29.21
CA ALA A 174 -21.62 -5.73 -29.06
C ALA A 174 -21.45 -5.02 -30.43
N ALA A 175 -22.32 -4.06 -30.70
CA ALA A 175 -22.32 -3.25 -31.92
C ALA A 175 -22.83 -1.82 -31.62
N PRO A 176 -22.49 -0.82 -32.45
CA PRO A 176 -23.08 0.51 -32.35
C PRO A 176 -24.61 0.42 -32.39
N MET A 177 -25.28 1.28 -31.64
CA MET A 177 -26.74 1.29 -31.57
C MET A 177 -27.28 2.71 -31.56
N ASN A 178 -28.45 2.87 -32.19
CA ASN A 178 -29.28 4.05 -32.11
C ASN A 178 -30.73 3.54 -32.00
N HIS A 179 -31.10 3.12 -30.80
CA HIS A 179 -32.38 2.46 -30.55
C HIS A 179 -32.94 2.88 -29.20
N GLY A 180 -34.24 3.21 -29.17
CA GLY A 180 -34.84 3.87 -28.02
C GLY A 180 -34.09 5.15 -27.68
N ASP A 181 -33.90 5.41 -26.38
CA ASP A 181 -33.08 6.52 -25.90
C ASP A 181 -31.60 6.16 -25.70
N CYS A 182 -31.10 5.05 -26.27
CA CYS A 182 -29.69 4.68 -26.18
C CYS A 182 -28.98 4.90 -27.52
N TYR A 183 -28.04 5.84 -27.52
CA TYR A 183 -27.13 6.06 -28.64
C TYR A 183 -25.70 5.69 -28.26
N LYS A 184 -25.25 4.51 -28.70
CA LYS A 184 -23.94 3.92 -28.36
C LYS A 184 -23.05 3.81 -29.60
N LEU A 185 -21.84 4.34 -29.51
CA LEU A 185 -20.86 4.39 -30.59
C LEU A 185 -19.63 3.57 -30.25
N ARG A 186 -19.08 2.86 -31.25
CA ARG A 186 -17.74 2.29 -31.19
C ARG A 186 -16.74 3.35 -31.64
N LEU A 187 -15.78 3.73 -30.78
CA LEU A 187 -14.90 4.86 -31.06
C LEU A 187 -13.93 4.62 -32.22
N SER A 188 -13.47 3.38 -32.40
CA SER A 188 -12.60 3.00 -33.52
C SER A 188 -13.26 3.10 -34.91
N GLU A 189 -14.58 3.26 -34.98
CA GLU A 189 -15.30 3.55 -36.22
C GLU A 189 -15.42 5.05 -36.49
N GLN A 190 -15.20 5.89 -35.47
CA GLN A 190 -15.38 7.35 -35.55
C GLN A 190 -14.06 8.09 -35.64
N TRP A 191 -13.02 7.58 -34.98
CA TRP A 191 -11.70 8.20 -34.89
C TRP A 191 -10.61 7.27 -35.43
N ASP A 192 -9.50 7.86 -35.87
CA ASP A 192 -8.29 7.18 -36.31
C ASP A 192 -7.25 6.99 -35.19
N PHE A 193 -7.61 7.37 -33.97
CA PHE A 193 -6.81 7.21 -32.75
C PHE A 193 -7.56 6.38 -31.70
N THR A 194 -6.81 5.79 -30.77
CA THR A 194 -7.34 5.10 -29.60
C THR A 194 -7.30 6.02 -28.39
N LEU A 195 -8.42 6.10 -27.67
CA LEU A 195 -8.51 6.84 -26.42
C LEU A 195 -8.23 5.89 -25.24
N LYS A 196 -7.35 6.30 -24.33
CA LYS A 196 -7.01 5.55 -23.12
C LYS A 196 -7.01 6.47 -21.90
N PHE A 197 -7.20 5.92 -20.71
CA PHE A 197 -6.87 6.58 -19.45
C PHE A 197 -5.60 5.94 -18.85
N PRO A 198 -4.80 6.65 -18.05
CA PRO A 198 -3.67 6.05 -17.35
C PRO A 198 -4.17 5.19 -16.19
N ASP A 199 -3.32 4.33 -15.65
CA ASP A 199 -3.65 3.56 -14.45
C ASP A 199 -4.09 4.50 -13.31
N PRO A 200 -5.33 4.38 -12.80
CA PRO A 200 -5.80 5.25 -11.74
C PRO A 200 -5.24 4.91 -10.36
N ARG A 201 -4.63 3.73 -10.15
CA ARG A 201 -4.19 3.26 -8.82
C ARG A 201 -3.16 4.20 -8.16
N PRO A 202 -2.07 4.61 -8.83
CA PRO A 202 -1.12 5.56 -8.24
C PRO A 202 -1.77 6.93 -7.97
N PHE A 203 -2.66 7.37 -8.87
CA PHE A 203 -3.37 8.64 -8.73
C PHE A 203 -4.28 8.66 -7.50
N ILE A 204 -5.07 7.60 -7.27
CA ILE A 204 -5.95 7.53 -6.09
C ILE A 204 -5.18 7.39 -4.78
N GLN A 205 -4.03 6.71 -4.79
CA GLN A 205 -3.16 6.58 -3.62
C GLN A 205 -2.54 7.92 -3.24
N LYS A 206 -1.94 8.62 -4.23
CA LYS A 206 -1.38 9.96 -4.05
C LYS A 206 -2.37 10.97 -3.48
N HIS A 207 -3.65 10.84 -3.81
CA HIS A 207 -4.70 11.76 -3.35
C HIS A 207 -5.49 11.26 -2.13
N GLY A 208 -5.06 10.17 -1.49
CA GLY A 208 -5.71 9.63 -0.29
C GLY A 208 -7.14 9.14 -0.53
N LEU A 209 -7.48 8.75 -1.76
CA LEU A 209 -8.79 8.21 -2.15
C LEU A 209 -8.83 6.68 -2.10
N ALA A 210 -7.67 6.03 -2.02
CA ALA A 210 -7.59 4.61 -1.75
C ALA A 210 -8.04 4.35 -0.29
N PRO A 211 -8.93 3.38 -0.02
CA PRO A 211 -9.24 3.01 1.35
C PRO A 211 -7.98 2.48 2.05
N THR A 212 -7.70 3.01 3.24
CA THR A 212 -6.62 2.57 4.12
C THR A 212 -6.78 1.12 4.56
N PRO A 213 -5.65 0.42 4.71
CA PRO A 213 -5.02 -0.29 3.61
C PRO A 213 -5.89 -1.46 3.13
N PHE A 214 -5.65 -1.84 1.88
CA PHE A 214 -6.00 -3.16 1.38
C PHE A 214 -5.51 -4.21 2.38
N PRO A 215 -6.23 -5.31 2.61
CA PRO A 215 -5.55 -6.48 3.13
C PRO A 215 -4.40 -6.77 2.16
N VAL A 216 -3.17 -6.50 2.59
CA VAL A 216 -2.00 -7.18 2.04
C VAL A 216 -2.38 -8.66 2.10
N PRO A 217 -2.27 -9.41 0.98
CA PRO A 217 -2.49 -10.85 1.04
C PRO A 217 -1.69 -11.38 2.23
N LEU A 218 -2.36 -12.05 3.19
CA LEU A 218 -1.65 -12.76 4.24
C LEU A 218 -0.65 -13.67 3.53
N MET A 219 0.65 -13.43 3.74
CA MET A 219 1.71 -14.25 3.16
C MET A 219 1.48 -15.69 3.61
N GLY A 220 0.97 -16.52 2.69
CA GLY A 220 0.95 -17.97 2.86
C GLY A 220 2.29 -18.56 2.43
N LYS A 221 2.40 -19.89 2.44
CA LYS A 221 3.59 -20.63 1.97
C LYS A 221 4.07 -20.31 0.53
N GLU A 222 3.27 -19.57 -0.25
CA GLU A 222 3.59 -19.12 -1.62
C GLU A 222 3.99 -17.63 -1.69
N GLY A 223 4.08 -16.91 -0.56
CA GLY A 223 4.32 -15.46 -0.50
C GLY A 223 5.70 -15.04 0.02
N TYR A 224 6.62 -15.98 0.26
CA TYR A 224 8.04 -15.65 0.41
C TYR A 224 8.63 -15.53 -1.00
N GLY A 225 9.48 -14.51 -1.23
CA GLY A 225 10.21 -14.39 -2.50
C GLY A 225 10.91 -15.70 -2.84
N ALA A 226 11.14 -15.96 -4.13
CA ALA A 226 11.66 -17.25 -4.61
C ALA A 226 12.99 -17.67 -3.94
N SER A 227 13.71 -16.72 -3.32
CA SER A 227 14.98 -16.86 -2.60
C SER A 227 14.87 -16.99 -1.07
N MET A 228 13.67 -17.03 -0.47
CA MET A 228 13.50 -16.98 1.00
C MET A 228 13.02 -18.30 1.60
N GLN A 229 13.61 -18.70 2.74
CA GLN A 229 13.22 -19.90 3.50
C GLN A 229 13.02 -19.60 4.99
N ARG A 230 11.81 -19.87 5.51
CA ARG A 230 11.46 -19.77 6.94
C ARG A 230 12.08 -20.92 7.74
N GLN A 231 12.77 -20.59 8.84
CA GLN A 231 13.31 -21.57 9.80
C GLN A 231 12.82 -21.26 11.22
N GLU A 232 12.09 -22.20 11.83
CA GLU A 232 11.62 -22.10 13.22
C GLU A 232 12.78 -22.24 14.20
N VAL A 233 12.76 -21.43 15.26
CA VAL A 233 13.69 -21.57 16.39
C VAL A 233 13.12 -22.63 17.34
N GLN A 234 13.82 -23.75 17.52
CA GLN A 234 13.40 -24.80 18.46
C GLN A 234 14.04 -24.61 19.86
N PRO A 235 13.30 -24.83 20.96
CA PRO A 235 13.86 -24.93 22.30
C PRO A 235 14.62 -26.27 22.48
N GLU A 236 15.73 -26.28 23.24
CA GLU A 236 16.59 -27.47 23.40
C GLU A 236 15.93 -28.55 24.29
N GLU A 237 16.00 -29.82 23.87
CA GLU A 237 15.76 -30.97 24.76
C GLU A 237 17.06 -31.25 25.56
N GLU A 238 16.97 -31.29 26.89
CA GLU A 238 18.08 -31.66 27.77
C GLU A 238 18.60 -33.08 27.45
N GLU A 239 19.74 -33.19 26.78
CA GLU A 239 20.52 -34.43 26.77
C GLU A 239 21.10 -34.65 28.17
N ASN A 240 20.39 -35.45 28.96
CA ASN A 240 20.93 -36.06 30.16
C ASN A 240 22.16 -36.90 29.77
N GLY A 241 23.34 -36.43 30.16
CA GLY A 241 24.57 -37.19 30.07
C GLY A 241 24.49 -38.44 30.96
N GLU A 242 24.34 -39.59 30.33
CA GLU A 242 24.76 -40.87 30.90
C GLU A 242 26.09 -41.25 30.22
N GLU A 243 27.18 -41.01 30.94
CA GLU A 243 28.40 -41.80 30.75
C GLU A 243 28.08 -43.25 31.07
N ASP A 244 28.26 -44.16 30.11
CA ASP A 244 28.66 -45.52 30.45
C ASP A 244 29.45 -46.20 29.32
N GLU A 245 30.45 -46.91 29.80
CA GLU A 245 31.59 -47.53 29.14
C GLU A 245 31.22 -48.69 28.21
N ASN A 246 32.08 -48.90 27.18
CA ASN A 246 32.47 -50.16 26.49
C ASN A 246 32.80 -49.79 25.02
N GLY A 247 34.00 -49.92 24.49
CA GLY A 247 34.97 -51.00 24.64
C GLY A 247 35.09 -51.70 23.28
N GLU A 248 36.32 -51.72 22.74
CA GLU A 248 36.81 -52.65 21.69
C GLU A 248 36.26 -52.41 20.26
N GLU A 249 36.98 -52.56 19.15
CA GLU A 249 38.33 -52.99 18.77
C GLU A 249 38.41 -52.78 17.23
N GLU A 250 39.63 -52.54 16.70
CA GLU A 250 40.20 -53.09 15.44
C GLU A 250 39.41 -52.95 14.11
N GLU A 251 39.95 -52.80 12.90
CA GLU A 251 41.24 -53.00 12.24
C GLU A 251 41.04 -52.32 10.84
N GLU A 252 41.97 -51.50 10.36
CA GLU A 252 42.94 -51.83 9.28
C GLU A 252 42.41 -52.11 7.86
N ASN A 253 43.21 -51.60 6.92
CA ASN A 253 43.35 -51.89 5.48
C ASN A 253 42.42 -51.14 4.50
N GLY A 254 42.93 -50.48 3.46
CA GLY A 254 44.30 -50.40 2.96
C GLY A 254 44.33 -49.78 1.55
N GLU A 255 45.54 -49.35 1.19
CA GLU A 255 46.15 -49.37 -0.16
C GLU A 255 45.53 -48.44 -1.22
N GLU A 256 46.23 -47.40 -1.70
CA GLU A 256 47.32 -47.42 -2.71
C GLU A 256 46.77 -46.68 -3.96
N ASP A 257 47.48 -45.89 -4.76
CA ASP A 257 48.85 -45.38 -4.75
C ASP A 257 48.98 -44.38 -5.93
N GLU A 258 50.11 -43.69 -5.98
CA GLU A 258 50.83 -43.23 -7.18
C GLU A 258 50.47 -41.91 -7.93
N ASN A 259 51.32 -40.92 -7.64
CA ASN A 259 52.39 -40.33 -8.50
C ASN A 259 52.12 -39.35 -9.66
N GLY A 260 52.94 -38.28 -9.64
CA GLY A 260 53.66 -37.70 -10.80
C GLY A 260 53.32 -36.23 -11.05
N GLU A 261 54.01 -35.24 -10.46
CA GLU A 261 55.32 -34.65 -10.81
C GLU A 261 55.45 -33.95 -12.19
N GLY A 262 56.00 -32.72 -12.15
CA GLY A 262 56.66 -31.99 -13.25
C GLY A 262 56.11 -30.57 -13.46
N ASP A 263 56.69 -29.51 -12.89
CA ASP A 263 57.83 -28.68 -13.41
C ASP A 263 57.57 -28.11 -14.82
N GLU A 264 57.92 -26.88 -15.22
CA GLU A 264 58.64 -25.74 -14.66
C GLU A 264 58.50 -24.57 -15.68
N ASN A 265 58.59 -23.32 -15.19
CA ASN A 265 59.27 -22.13 -15.77
C ASN A 265 59.02 -21.60 -17.20
N GLY A 266 58.94 -20.27 -17.32
CA GLY A 266 59.35 -19.55 -18.53
C GLY A 266 58.89 -18.09 -18.62
N GLU A 267 59.78 -17.17 -18.28
CA GLU A 267 59.69 -15.70 -18.33
C GLU A 267 59.72 -15.08 -19.75
N GLY A 268 59.40 -13.77 -19.81
CA GLY A 268 59.88 -12.80 -20.81
C GLY A 268 58.81 -12.28 -21.77
N ASP A 269 58.77 -11.02 -22.21
CA ASP A 269 59.45 -9.75 -21.89
C ASP A 269 58.84 -8.70 -22.87
N GLU A 270 58.87 -7.43 -22.47
CA GLU A 270 59.10 -6.22 -23.28
C GLU A 270 58.13 -5.68 -24.38
N ASN A 271 57.71 -4.42 -24.13
CA ASN A 271 57.95 -3.17 -24.91
C ASN A 271 56.89 -2.53 -25.83
N GLY A 272 56.71 -1.21 -25.58
CA GLY A 272 56.60 -0.09 -26.55
C GLY A 272 55.19 0.39 -26.87
N GLU A 273 54.83 1.66 -27.06
CA GLU A 273 55.45 3.02 -27.16
C GLU A 273 54.24 4.01 -27.05
N GLU A 274 54.30 5.13 -26.29
CA GLU A 274 54.39 6.57 -26.73
C GLU A 274 53.32 6.99 -27.79
N GLU A 275 52.55 8.10 -27.70
CA GLU A 275 52.85 9.56 -27.62
C GLU A 275 51.51 10.30 -27.26
N GLU A 276 51.44 11.31 -26.37
CA GLU A 276 51.56 12.80 -26.58
C GLU A 276 50.52 13.38 -27.58
N GLU A 277 49.90 14.56 -27.47
CA GLU A 277 49.86 15.71 -26.54
C GLU A 277 48.74 16.67 -27.07
N GLU A 278 48.50 17.74 -26.30
CA GLU A 278 48.06 19.09 -26.69
C GLU A 278 46.64 19.58 -26.31
N GLU A 279 46.71 20.58 -25.43
CA GLU A 279 45.74 21.55 -24.94
C GLU A 279 45.39 22.60 -26.02
N GLU A 280 44.26 23.30 -25.88
CA GLU A 280 44.23 24.79 -25.90
C GLU A 280 42.83 25.32 -25.46
N GLU A 281 42.90 26.42 -24.69
CA GLU A 281 41.85 27.28 -24.11
C GLU A 281 41.06 28.04 -25.22
N GLU A 282 39.94 28.76 -25.07
CA GLU A 282 39.48 29.70 -24.04
C GLU A 282 38.03 30.20 -24.40
N GLU A 283 37.22 30.47 -23.37
CA GLU A 283 36.17 31.51 -23.20
C GLU A 283 35.00 31.79 -24.20
N ASN A 284 33.75 31.57 -23.73
CA ASN A 284 32.72 32.58 -23.36
C ASN A 284 31.25 32.22 -23.71
N GLY A 285 30.42 32.12 -22.65
CA GLY A 285 29.05 32.67 -22.55
C GLY A 285 27.90 32.02 -23.34
N GLU A 286 26.95 31.41 -22.63
CA GLU A 286 25.57 31.91 -22.41
C GLU A 286 24.67 30.77 -21.86
N GLU A 287 23.78 31.16 -20.96
CA GLU A 287 22.79 30.34 -20.25
C GLU A 287 21.83 29.64 -21.23
N ASP A 288 21.48 28.38 -20.96
CA ASP A 288 20.13 27.85 -21.19
C ASP A 288 19.95 26.53 -20.42
N GLU A 289 19.07 26.57 -19.41
CA GLU A 289 18.52 25.40 -18.72
C GLU A 289 17.60 24.65 -19.67
N ASN A 290 17.95 23.41 -20.03
CA ASN A 290 17.01 22.40 -20.50
C ASN A 290 17.56 21.02 -20.11
N GLY A 291 16.88 20.38 -19.17
CA GLY A 291 17.05 18.96 -18.89
C GLY A 291 16.56 18.17 -20.09
N GLU A 292 17.48 17.44 -20.71
CA GLU A 292 17.16 16.38 -21.66
C GLU A 292 16.75 15.17 -20.83
N GLU A 293 15.44 14.89 -20.81
CA GLU A 293 14.89 13.62 -20.34
C GLU A 293 15.30 12.53 -21.35
N GLU A 294 16.11 11.58 -20.91
CA GLU A 294 16.46 10.40 -21.69
C GLU A 294 15.20 9.53 -21.91
N GLU A 295 14.95 9.18 -23.17
CA GLU A 295 13.94 8.20 -23.57
C GLU A 295 14.39 6.80 -23.11
N GLU A 296 13.87 6.32 -21.97
CA GLU A 296 14.07 4.92 -21.58
C GLU A 296 13.16 3.98 -22.39
N THR A 297 13.79 3.26 -23.30
CA THR A 297 13.21 2.12 -23.99
C THR A 297 13.32 0.88 -23.10
N GLY A 298 12.21 0.48 -22.48
CA GLY A 298 11.94 -0.89 -22.01
C GLY A 298 13.14 -1.69 -21.48
N GLU A 299 13.57 -1.37 -20.26
CA GLU A 299 14.33 -2.25 -19.37
C GLU A 299 13.40 -2.67 -18.22
N GLU A 300 13.38 -3.96 -17.90
CA GLU A 300 12.58 -4.53 -16.82
C GLU A 300 13.24 -4.13 -15.48
N ASP A 301 12.48 -3.48 -14.59
CA ASP A 301 12.62 -3.39 -13.11
C ASP A 301 13.99 -3.14 -12.43
N GLU A 302 15.08 -2.74 -13.12
CA GLU A 302 16.35 -2.43 -12.43
C GLU A 302 16.36 -1.04 -11.73
N ASN A 303 15.65 -0.03 -12.25
CA ASN A 303 15.66 1.33 -11.68
C ASN A 303 14.89 1.47 -10.35
N GLY A 304 13.74 0.80 -10.19
CA GLY A 304 12.99 0.84 -8.93
C GLY A 304 13.68 0.06 -7.80
N GLU A 305 14.47 -0.92 -8.20
CA GLU A 305 15.29 -1.77 -7.33
C GLU A 305 16.47 -1.00 -6.73
N GLU A 306 17.19 -0.21 -7.54
CA GLU A 306 18.23 0.70 -7.04
C GLU A 306 17.63 1.84 -6.20
N GLU A 307 16.43 2.34 -6.53
CA GLU A 307 15.77 3.40 -5.75
C GLU A 307 15.36 2.95 -4.33
N GLU A 308 14.87 1.73 -4.15
CA GLU A 308 14.53 1.18 -2.82
C GLU A 308 15.79 0.94 -1.97
N GLU A 309 16.84 0.40 -2.57
CA GLU A 309 18.13 0.15 -1.90
C GLU A 309 18.81 1.44 -1.45
N ASN A 310 18.87 2.45 -2.34
CA ASN A 310 19.41 3.77 -2.02
C ASN A 310 18.57 4.47 -0.91
N GLY A 311 17.25 4.30 -0.93
CA GLY A 311 16.36 4.90 0.07
C GLY A 311 16.57 4.36 1.48
N GLU A 312 16.70 3.04 1.65
CA GLU A 312 16.94 2.44 2.97
C GLU A 312 18.34 2.74 3.51
N GLU A 313 19.36 2.74 2.64
CA GLU A 313 20.73 3.10 3.03
C GLU A 313 20.82 4.56 3.48
N ASP A 314 20.24 5.49 2.73
CA ASP A 314 20.19 6.92 3.05
C ASP A 314 19.48 7.16 4.40
N GLU A 315 18.34 6.51 4.63
CA GLU A 315 17.60 6.63 5.89
C GLU A 315 18.40 6.10 7.10
N LEU A 316 19.12 4.99 6.93
CA LEU A 316 19.95 4.43 8.00
C LEU A 316 21.20 5.27 8.29
N ASP A 317 21.76 5.93 7.27
CA ASP A 317 22.86 6.87 7.42
C ASP A 317 22.42 8.14 8.17
N ASP A 318 21.27 8.71 7.81
CA ASP A 318 20.65 9.83 8.52
C ASP A 318 20.36 9.48 9.99
N LEU A 319 19.81 8.28 10.25
CA LEU A 319 19.56 7.79 11.60
C LEU A 319 20.86 7.59 12.39
N GLN A 320 21.92 7.09 11.77
CA GLN A 320 23.22 6.94 12.40
C GLN A 320 23.81 8.30 12.78
N GLU A 321 23.70 9.32 11.91
CA GLU A 321 24.18 10.67 12.21
C GLU A 321 23.44 11.28 13.41
N SER A 322 22.12 11.11 13.44
CA SER A 322 21.26 11.63 14.51
C SER A 322 21.43 10.91 15.86
N LEU A 323 21.53 9.58 15.84
CA LEU A 323 21.58 8.74 17.05
C LEU A 323 23.00 8.44 17.53
N GLY A 324 24.02 8.68 16.70
CA GLY A 324 25.42 8.37 16.96
C GLY A 324 25.79 6.89 16.83
N THR A 325 24.82 6.03 16.53
CA THR A 325 24.99 4.59 16.29
C THR A 325 24.00 4.13 15.21
N ARG A 326 24.44 3.28 14.28
CA ARG A 326 23.54 2.69 13.29
C ARG A 326 22.50 1.82 13.97
N PRO A 327 21.20 1.96 13.66
CA PRO A 327 20.19 1.02 14.10
C PRO A 327 20.51 -0.40 13.60
N SER A 328 20.31 -1.41 14.45
CA SER A 328 20.42 -2.83 14.07
C SER A 328 19.05 -3.51 13.95
N THR A 329 17.99 -2.74 14.12
CA THR A 329 16.59 -3.18 14.09
C THR A 329 15.81 -2.26 13.18
N TRP A 330 14.98 -2.84 12.32
CA TRP A 330 14.21 -2.11 11.32
C TRP A 330 12.73 -2.47 11.39
N LEU A 331 11.90 -1.45 11.15
CA LEU A 331 10.47 -1.56 10.89
C LEU A 331 10.17 -0.61 9.73
N SER A 332 9.68 -1.15 8.62
CA SER A 332 9.48 -0.37 7.40
C SER A 332 8.36 0.66 7.61
N PRO A 333 8.56 1.93 7.19
CA PRO A 333 7.57 2.98 7.33
C PRO A 333 6.21 2.57 6.75
N GLY A 334 5.17 2.55 7.59
CA GLY A 334 3.82 2.22 7.16
C GLY A 334 3.62 0.79 6.66
N PHE A 335 4.50 -0.16 7.01
CA PHE A 335 4.50 -1.53 6.48
C PHE A 335 4.63 -1.58 4.95
N SER A 336 5.38 -0.65 4.35
CA SER A 336 5.66 -0.61 2.91
C SER A 336 6.72 -1.63 2.48
N VAL A 337 6.54 -2.89 2.89
CA VAL A 337 7.49 -3.98 2.67
C VAL A 337 7.31 -4.57 1.28
N THR A 338 8.41 -4.76 0.56
CA THR A 338 8.49 -5.50 -0.71
C THR A 338 9.09 -6.90 -0.49
N GLU A 339 9.16 -7.70 -1.56
CA GLU A 339 9.86 -8.99 -1.50
C GLU A 339 11.38 -8.83 -1.30
N ARG A 340 11.96 -7.66 -1.58
CA ARG A 340 13.40 -7.39 -1.45
C ARG A 340 13.78 -6.72 -0.14
N THR A 341 12.86 -6.00 0.52
CA THR A 341 13.10 -5.29 1.79
C THR A 341 13.88 -6.13 2.83
N PRO A 342 13.55 -7.41 3.11
CA PRO A 342 14.31 -8.19 4.08
C PRO A 342 15.78 -8.41 3.69
N GLU A 343 16.05 -8.54 2.40
CA GLU A 343 17.40 -8.72 1.87
C GLU A 343 18.18 -7.40 1.90
N ILE A 344 17.57 -6.31 1.43
CA ILE A 344 18.16 -4.96 1.45
C ILE A 344 18.51 -4.55 2.88
N ALA A 345 17.59 -4.73 3.82
CA ALA A 345 17.83 -4.45 5.23
C ALA A 345 19.02 -5.27 5.77
N CYS A 346 19.10 -6.57 5.43
CA CYS A 346 20.23 -7.42 5.82
C CYS A 346 21.56 -6.90 5.27
N GLN A 347 21.58 -6.45 4.01
CA GLN A 347 22.77 -5.86 3.36
C GLN A 347 23.20 -4.56 4.04
N SER A 348 22.23 -3.76 4.45
CA SER A 348 22.41 -2.50 5.16
C SER A 348 22.84 -2.65 6.62
N GLY A 349 23.06 -3.89 7.08
CA GLY A 349 23.54 -4.21 8.44
C GLY A 349 22.44 -4.37 9.48
N ILE A 350 21.17 -4.45 9.08
CA ILE A 350 20.06 -4.76 9.98
C ILE A 350 20.08 -6.23 10.36
N GLN A 351 19.89 -6.49 11.65
CA GLN A 351 19.92 -7.83 12.23
C GLN A 351 18.54 -8.30 12.66
N VAL A 352 17.64 -7.36 12.97
CA VAL A 352 16.28 -7.64 13.43
C VAL A 352 15.24 -6.92 12.59
N LEU A 353 14.25 -7.65 12.09
CA LEU A 353 13.10 -7.11 11.37
C LEU A 353 11.84 -7.19 12.22
N LEU A 354 11.03 -6.14 12.19
CA LEU A 354 9.74 -6.05 12.87
C LEU A 354 8.56 -6.04 11.90
N ASP A 355 8.80 -6.27 10.61
CA ASP A 355 7.78 -6.10 9.56
C ASP A 355 6.76 -7.25 9.47
N PHE A 356 7.06 -8.38 10.10
CA PHE A 356 6.27 -9.61 9.98
C PHE A 356 5.24 -9.74 11.10
N VAL A 357 4.04 -10.22 10.75
CA VAL A 357 2.87 -10.36 11.65
C VAL A 357 2.26 -11.76 11.55
N ASP A 358 3.02 -12.74 11.07
CA ASP A 358 2.57 -14.10 10.73
C ASP A 358 2.77 -15.13 11.86
N ASP A 359 3.29 -14.71 13.01
CA ASP A 359 3.49 -15.54 14.19
C ASP A 359 3.61 -14.68 15.47
N GLU A 360 3.72 -15.34 16.62
CA GLU A 360 4.03 -14.76 17.94
C GLU A 360 5.34 -15.31 18.51
N VAL A 361 6.01 -16.21 17.77
CA VAL A 361 7.33 -16.77 18.10
C VAL A 361 8.39 -16.17 17.15
N PRO A 362 9.52 -15.67 17.67
CA PRO A 362 10.62 -15.21 16.83
C PRO A 362 11.15 -16.30 15.88
N PHE A 363 11.48 -15.92 14.65
CA PHE A 363 12.01 -16.84 13.65
C PHE A 363 13.14 -16.21 12.85
N HIS A 364 13.97 -17.03 12.22
CA HIS A 364 15.02 -16.54 11.33
C HIS A 364 14.54 -16.59 9.88
N LEU A 365 14.81 -15.51 9.14
CA LEU A 365 14.79 -15.49 7.69
C LEU A 365 16.21 -15.72 7.18
N ALA A 366 16.39 -16.79 6.41
CA ALA A 366 17.64 -17.07 5.72
C ALA A 366 17.63 -16.40 4.34
N HIS A 367 18.72 -15.71 4.03
CA HIS A 367 18.97 -15.05 2.74
C HIS A 367 20.03 -15.84 1.98
N GLU A 368 19.78 -16.16 0.70
CA GLU A 368 20.56 -17.15 -0.07
C GLU A 368 22.09 -16.93 -0.06
N GLU A 369 22.56 -15.68 -0.05
CA GLU A 369 23.99 -15.37 -0.15
C GLU A 369 24.55 -14.51 1.00
N LYS A 370 23.71 -13.98 1.91
CA LYS A 370 24.08 -12.84 2.75
C LYS A 370 23.75 -12.94 4.24
N GLY A 371 23.36 -14.14 4.73
CA GLY A 371 23.22 -14.42 6.15
C GLY A 371 21.78 -14.63 6.59
N ARG A 372 21.44 -14.24 7.81
CA ARG A 372 20.09 -14.39 8.39
C ARG A 372 19.69 -13.16 9.16
N THR A 373 18.43 -12.77 9.07
CA THR A 373 17.82 -11.75 9.94
C THR A 373 16.89 -12.43 10.94
N LEU A 374 16.88 -11.95 12.18
CA LEU A 374 15.90 -12.36 13.18
C LEU A 374 14.61 -11.56 12.93
N CYS A 375 13.50 -12.25 12.70
CA CYS A 375 12.19 -11.64 12.69
C CYS A 375 11.63 -11.70 14.10
N LEU A 376 11.41 -10.53 14.70
CA LEU A 376 10.67 -10.39 15.94
C LEU A 376 9.25 -9.98 15.55
N PRO A 377 8.25 -10.87 15.67
CA PRO A 377 6.94 -10.60 15.12
C PRO A 377 6.30 -9.36 15.74
N TYR A 378 5.78 -8.50 14.88
CA TYR A 378 4.95 -7.38 15.25
C TYR A 378 3.49 -7.81 15.34
N SER A 379 2.61 -6.92 15.80
CA SER A 379 1.19 -7.25 15.93
C SER A 379 0.29 -6.10 15.53
N MET A 380 -0.69 -6.43 14.68
CA MET A 380 -1.77 -5.51 14.32
C MET A 380 -2.92 -5.54 15.32
N GLU A 381 -3.01 -6.58 16.14
CA GLU A 381 -4.05 -6.74 17.16
C GLU A 381 -3.69 -6.07 18.50
N THR A 382 -2.44 -5.62 18.66
CA THR A 382 -1.97 -4.82 19.82
C THR A 382 -1.37 -3.47 19.41
N ASN A 383 -1.70 -2.98 18.21
CA ASN A 383 -1.28 -1.68 17.67
C ASN A 383 -2.40 -0.63 17.80
N ASP A 384 -2.11 0.54 18.38
CA ASP A 384 -3.08 1.62 18.55
C ASP A 384 -3.59 2.21 17.24
N PHE A 385 -2.81 2.24 16.18
CA PHE A 385 -3.26 2.69 14.85
C PHE A 385 -4.39 1.79 14.35
N SER A 386 -4.19 0.47 14.44
CA SER A 386 -5.17 -0.54 14.03
C SER A 386 -6.41 -0.50 14.91
N LEU A 387 -6.24 -0.54 16.23
CA LEU A 387 -7.37 -0.64 17.16
C LEU A 387 -8.14 0.67 17.28
N VAL A 388 -7.43 1.80 17.37
CA VAL A 388 -8.04 3.09 17.66
C VAL A 388 -8.41 3.84 16.37
N LEU A 389 -7.49 4.01 15.43
CA LEU A 389 -7.76 4.82 14.24
C LEU A 389 -8.58 4.05 13.20
N THR A 390 -8.26 2.77 12.99
CA THR A 390 -8.97 1.95 11.99
C THR A 390 -10.24 1.32 12.57
N LYS A 391 -10.16 0.62 13.71
CA LYS A 391 -11.30 -0.08 14.33
C LYS A 391 -12.15 0.82 15.26
N GLN A 392 -11.74 2.07 15.51
CA GLN A 392 -12.48 3.07 16.31
C GLN A 392 -12.77 2.63 17.76
N PHE A 393 -11.83 1.92 18.38
CA PHE A 393 -11.95 1.56 19.79
C PHE A 393 -11.79 2.77 20.70
N ASP A 394 -12.64 2.86 21.72
CA ASP A 394 -12.44 3.80 22.81
C ASP A 394 -11.24 3.42 23.67
N ALA A 395 -10.85 4.29 24.60
CA ALA A 395 -9.66 4.10 25.44
C ALA A 395 -9.70 2.81 26.28
N ARG A 396 -10.89 2.40 26.75
CA ARG A 396 -11.06 1.21 27.57
C ARG A 396 -11.08 -0.05 26.72
N GLN A 397 -11.73 0.00 25.56
CA GLN A 397 -11.71 -1.09 24.59
C GLN A 397 -10.29 -1.40 24.12
N TYR A 398 -9.53 -0.37 23.75
CA TYR A 398 -8.14 -0.50 23.33
C TYR A 398 -7.28 -1.17 24.40
N ALA A 399 -7.33 -0.68 25.65
CA ALA A 399 -6.58 -1.25 26.75
C ALA A 399 -7.02 -2.69 27.06
N GLN A 400 -8.34 -2.96 27.10
CA GLN A 400 -8.87 -4.29 27.38
C GLN A 400 -8.44 -5.31 26.30
N THR A 401 -8.42 -4.93 25.03
CA THR A 401 -7.96 -5.81 23.95
C THR A 401 -6.51 -6.23 24.12
N ILE A 402 -5.63 -5.32 24.56
CA ILE A 402 -4.23 -5.67 24.88
C ILE A 402 -4.19 -6.66 26.04
N GLU A 403 -4.96 -6.44 27.11
CA GLU A 403 -5.03 -7.36 28.25
C GLU A 403 -5.52 -8.75 27.81
N ASP A 404 -6.62 -8.80 27.07
CA ASP A 404 -7.24 -10.04 26.62
C ASP A 404 -6.29 -10.83 25.71
N HIS A 405 -5.57 -10.15 24.82
CA HIS A 405 -4.60 -10.76 23.92
C HIS A 405 -3.42 -11.38 24.69
N ILE A 406 -2.77 -10.59 25.56
CA ILE A 406 -1.60 -11.05 26.33
C ILE A 406 -2.00 -12.15 27.31
N THR A 407 -3.13 -12.02 28.02
CA THR A 407 -3.60 -13.03 28.97
C THR A 407 -4.11 -14.31 28.30
N GLN A 408 -4.44 -14.26 27.01
CA GLN A 408 -4.73 -15.46 26.24
C GLN A 408 -3.43 -16.16 25.86
N LEU A 409 -2.46 -15.45 25.30
CA LEU A 409 -1.14 -16.01 24.94
C LEU A 409 -0.42 -16.59 26.15
N ALA A 410 -0.52 -15.95 27.32
CA ALA A 410 0.06 -16.46 28.57
C ALA A 410 -0.50 -17.81 29.04
N LYS A 411 -1.63 -18.28 28.47
CA LYS A 411 -2.20 -19.61 28.77
C LYS A 411 -1.80 -20.67 27.75
N GLU A 412 -1.16 -20.26 26.67
CA GLU A 412 -0.75 -21.14 25.58
C GLU A 412 0.65 -21.69 25.85
N ASP A 413 0.95 -22.83 25.22
CA ASP A 413 2.23 -23.50 25.43
C ASP A 413 3.37 -22.75 24.68
N GLY A 414 4.52 -22.68 25.34
CA GLY A 414 5.73 -22.05 24.81
C GLY A 414 5.76 -20.53 24.98
N GLU A 415 6.95 -19.97 24.83
CA GLU A 415 7.15 -18.53 24.97
C GLU A 415 6.69 -17.78 23.72
N LYS A 416 6.03 -16.63 23.95
CA LYS A 416 5.49 -15.75 22.91
C LYS A 416 5.99 -14.34 23.13
N VAL A 417 6.22 -13.62 22.04
CA VAL A 417 6.55 -12.20 22.06
C VAL A 417 5.35 -11.40 21.56
N VAL A 418 5.02 -10.33 22.27
CA VAL A 418 3.96 -9.40 21.88
C VAL A 418 4.57 -8.01 21.71
N CYS A 419 4.55 -7.50 20.48
CA CYS A 419 4.89 -6.11 20.22
C CYS A 419 3.72 -5.18 20.52
N LEU A 420 3.96 -4.07 21.22
CA LEU A 420 2.97 -3.03 21.47
C LEU A 420 3.21 -1.83 20.55
N GLY A 421 2.43 -1.72 19.48
CA GLY A 421 2.47 -0.58 18.57
C GLY A 421 1.81 0.65 19.19
N MET A 422 2.61 1.68 19.49
CA MET A 422 2.13 2.89 20.16
C MET A 422 2.62 4.16 19.47
N HIS A 423 1.70 5.07 19.18
CA HIS A 423 1.99 6.38 18.61
C HIS A 423 1.70 7.47 19.64
N THR A 424 2.61 8.43 19.79
CA THR A 424 2.51 9.50 20.80
C THR A 424 1.21 10.30 20.70
N PHE A 425 0.74 10.59 19.48
CA PHE A 425 -0.50 11.34 19.25
C PHE A 425 -1.78 10.49 19.40
N VAL A 426 -1.67 9.17 19.52
CA VAL A 426 -2.81 8.25 19.68
C VAL A 426 -2.84 7.73 21.13
N ALA A 427 -1.94 6.80 21.48
CA ALA A 427 -1.84 6.24 22.82
C ALA A 427 -1.49 7.28 23.89
N GLY A 428 -0.73 8.33 23.55
CA GLY A 428 -0.31 9.38 24.50
C GLY A 428 -1.41 10.35 24.93
N THR A 429 -2.65 10.21 24.43
CA THR A 429 -3.77 11.04 24.88
C THR A 429 -4.20 10.70 26.33
N PRO A 430 -4.64 11.68 27.16
CA PRO A 430 -4.85 11.45 28.59
C PRO A 430 -5.80 10.29 28.94
N ALA A 431 -6.88 10.11 28.17
CA ALA A 431 -7.84 9.04 28.40
C ALA A 431 -7.22 7.64 28.13
N ARG A 432 -6.38 7.53 27.09
CA ARG A 432 -5.72 6.27 26.72
C ARG A 432 -4.55 5.97 27.64
N VAL A 433 -3.75 6.96 28.01
CA VAL A 433 -2.70 6.81 29.04
C VAL A 433 -3.30 6.27 30.34
N SER A 434 -4.41 6.85 30.81
CA SER A 434 -5.07 6.37 32.04
C SER A 434 -5.55 4.91 31.92
N ALA A 435 -6.12 4.53 30.78
CA ALA A 435 -6.63 3.17 30.58
C ALA A 435 -5.51 2.13 30.40
N LEU A 436 -4.50 2.46 29.60
CA LEU A 436 -3.34 1.60 29.37
C LEU A 436 -2.54 1.39 30.65
N SER A 437 -2.27 2.45 31.42
CA SER A 437 -1.50 2.33 32.67
C SER A 437 -2.15 1.34 33.65
N GLU A 438 -3.48 1.31 33.68
CA GLU A 438 -4.24 0.39 34.53
C GLU A 438 -4.08 -1.08 34.07
N VAL A 439 -4.17 -1.32 32.76
CA VAL A 439 -4.00 -2.66 32.16
C VAL A 439 -2.56 -3.15 32.27
N LEU A 440 -1.58 -2.31 31.88
CA LEU A 440 -0.17 -2.67 31.97
C LEU A 440 0.25 -2.93 33.42
N GLY A 441 -0.32 -2.18 34.37
CA GLY A 441 -0.16 -2.45 35.80
C GLY A 441 -0.67 -3.83 36.21
N ARG A 442 -1.85 -4.25 35.72
CA ARG A 442 -2.36 -5.61 35.98
C ARG A 442 -1.53 -6.70 35.32
N LEU A 443 -1.10 -6.48 34.07
CA LEU A 443 -0.27 -7.44 33.34
C LEU A 443 1.09 -7.65 34.03
N ARG A 444 1.66 -6.61 34.63
CA ARG A 444 2.92 -6.70 35.37
C ARG A 444 2.83 -7.59 36.62
N GLU A 445 1.65 -7.77 37.18
CA GLU A 445 1.43 -8.65 38.34
C GLU A 445 1.24 -10.12 37.94
N LEU A 446 1.21 -10.44 36.65
CA LEU A 446 1.09 -11.81 36.16
C LEU A 446 2.49 -12.44 36.08
N PRO A 447 2.77 -13.56 36.79
CA PRO A 447 4.08 -14.20 36.76
C PRO A 447 4.45 -14.76 35.39
N GLU A 448 3.45 -15.01 34.52
CA GLU A 448 3.65 -15.50 33.15
C GLU A 448 4.01 -14.39 32.16
N VAL A 449 4.01 -13.11 32.58
CA VAL A 449 4.23 -11.96 31.68
C VAL A 449 5.49 -11.21 32.07
N ALA A 450 6.45 -11.14 31.15
CA ALA A 450 7.68 -10.36 31.29
C ALA A 450 7.66 -9.13 30.36
N PHE A 451 7.96 -7.95 30.92
CA PHE A 451 8.17 -6.72 30.16
C PHE A 451 9.66 -6.58 29.81
N ALA A 452 10.00 -6.79 28.54
CA ALA A 452 11.39 -7.06 28.20
C ALA A 452 11.97 -6.06 27.18
N THR A 453 12.54 -4.96 27.68
CA THR A 453 13.48 -4.14 26.90
C THR A 453 14.86 -4.80 26.76
N GLU A 454 15.26 -5.64 27.72
CA GLU A 454 16.56 -6.33 27.72
C GLU A 454 16.55 -7.64 26.90
N LEU A 455 15.43 -8.37 26.83
CA LEU A 455 15.29 -9.54 25.93
C LEU A 455 15.45 -9.13 24.46
N VAL A 456 14.83 -8.01 24.05
CA VAL A 456 15.03 -7.47 22.69
C VAL A 456 16.50 -7.10 22.46
N ARG A 457 17.18 -6.50 23.44
CA ARG A 457 18.62 -6.19 23.34
C ARG A 457 19.48 -7.44 23.23
N GLU A 458 19.10 -8.52 23.91
CA GLU A 458 19.83 -9.78 23.88
C GLU A 458 19.55 -10.58 22.60
N LEU A 459 18.30 -10.63 22.15
CA LEU A 459 17.91 -11.17 20.85
C LEU A 459 18.60 -10.42 19.70
N VAL A 460 18.71 -9.08 19.79
CA VAL A 460 19.52 -8.26 18.87
C VAL A 460 21.00 -8.64 18.96
N ARG A 461 21.58 -8.79 20.16
CA ARG A 461 22.98 -9.26 20.33
C ARG A 461 23.21 -10.66 19.76
N LEU A 462 22.25 -11.56 19.88
CA LEU A 462 22.32 -12.93 19.37
C LEU A 462 22.15 -12.98 17.85
N GLY A 463 21.33 -12.08 17.29
CA GLY A 463 21.29 -11.79 15.85
C GLY A 463 22.64 -11.27 15.32
N ALA A 464 23.37 -10.47 16.11
CA ALA A 464 24.70 -9.96 15.80
C ALA A 464 25.80 -11.03 15.78
N ASN A 465 25.65 -12.08 16.60
CA ASN A 465 26.62 -13.16 16.73
C ASN A 465 26.11 -14.40 15.97
N THR A 466 26.44 -14.47 14.69
CA THR A 466 26.35 -15.66 13.84
C THR A 466 27.27 -16.78 14.35
N GLN A 467 26.97 -17.39 15.51
CA GLN A 467 27.41 -18.73 15.94
C GLN A 467 26.92 -19.21 17.34
N ALA A 468 26.09 -18.46 18.08
CA ALA A 468 25.70 -18.90 19.43
C ALA A 468 24.59 -19.98 19.41
N ARG A 469 24.94 -21.17 19.91
CA ARG A 469 24.05 -22.27 20.31
C ARG A 469 23.47 -21.99 21.70
N GLY A 470 22.18 -22.30 21.89
CA GLY A 470 21.50 -22.51 23.19
C GLY A 470 21.35 -21.27 24.08
N VAL A 471 20.11 -20.88 24.44
CA VAL A 471 19.84 -19.93 25.52
C VAL A 471 18.65 -20.42 26.35
N GLU A 472 18.87 -20.62 27.65
CA GLU A 472 17.82 -20.78 28.67
C GLU A 472 17.33 -19.40 29.14
N LEU A 473 16.00 -19.22 29.15
CA LEU A 473 15.33 -17.94 29.40
C LEU A 473 15.01 -17.66 30.88
N ASP A 474 15.28 -18.60 31.78
CA ASP A 474 14.89 -18.53 33.20
C ASP A 474 15.59 -17.43 34.02
N ASN A 475 16.65 -16.80 33.51
CA ASN A 475 17.46 -15.83 34.26
C ASN A 475 17.10 -14.35 34.02
N TYR A 476 16.11 -14.04 33.19
CA TYR A 476 15.85 -12.66 32.72
C TYR A 476 14.53 -12.06 33.22
N ILE A 477 13.88 -12.72 34.18
CA ILE A 477 12.80 -12.13 34.97
C ILE A 477 13.43 -11.07 35.87
N LEU A 478 12.97 -9.82 35.75
CA LEU A 478 13.27 -8.79 36.76
C LEU A 478 12.74 -9.31 38.10
N GLU A 479 13.63 -9.79 38.97
CA GLU A 479 13.25 -10.13 40.34
C GLU A 479 12.63 -8.89 41.00
N HIS A 480 11.53 -9.11 41.72
CA HIS A 480 10.85 -8.09 42.53
C HIS A 480 11.84 -7.45 43.51
N GLU A 481 12.43 -6.32 43.13
CA GLU A 481 12.99 -5.37 44.08
C GLU A 481 11.83 -4.53 44.63
N ASP A 482 11.39 -4.89 45.85
CA ASP A 482 10.54 -4.08 46.72
C ASP A 482 11.29 -2.78 47.09
N ASP A 483 11.36 -1.81 46.18
CA ASP A 483 11.80 -0.46 46.50
C ASP A 483 10.59 0.37 46.96
N ASP A 484 10.37 0.29 48.27
CA ASP A 484 9.48 1.13 49.08
C ASP A 484 10.04 2.57 49.14
N GLU A 485 10.02 3.30 48.01
CA GLU A 485 10.16 4.77 48.01
C GLU A 485 8.82 5.42 47.67
N SER A 486 8.11 5.79 48.73
CA SER A 486 6.98 6.71 48.67
C SER A 486 7.41 8.04 48.03
N VAL A 487 7.00 8.28 46.78
CA VAL A 487 7.10 9.60 46.15
C VAL A 487 6.06 10.51 46.80
N ASP A 488 6.53 11.38 47.68
CA ASP A 488 5.75 12.47 48.28
C ASP A 488 5.43 13.53 47.21
N LEU A 489 4.17 13.58 46.76
CA LEU A 489 3.64 14.57 45.83
C LEU A 489 3.33 15.92 46.50
N SER A 490 4.22 16.39 47.37
CA SER A 490 4.08 17.69 48.02
C SER A 490 5.37 18.51 48.04
N ASP A 491 5.93 18.78 46.87
CA ASP A 491 6.65 20.05 46.69
C ASP A 491 6.44 20.60 45.27
N SER A 492 5.50 21.54 45.22
CA SER A 492 5.32 22.52 44.16
C SER A 492 6.52 23.48 44.10
N ASP A 493 6.81 23.91 42.87
CA ASP A 493 7.63 25.06 42.46
C ASP A 493 9.03 24.73 41.92
N SER A 494 9.10 24.48 40.60
CA SER A 494 10.18 25.03 39.77
C SER A 494 9.80 25.11 38.28
N ASP A 495 9.94 26.32 37.75
CA ASP A 495 10.24 26.71 36.37
C ASP A 495 9.56 25.98 35.20
N LEU A 496 8.33 26.43 34.91
CA LEU A 496 7.78 26.43 33.55
C LEU A 496 8.13 27.75 32.85
N SER A 497 9.37 27.90 32.40
CA SER A 497 9.72 28.89 31.38
C SER A 497 10.97 28.45 30.63
N GLU A 498 10.76 27.76 29.51
CA GLU A 498 11.56 27.77 28.27
C GLU A 498 11.23 26.51 27.46
N CYS A 499 10.17 26.58 26.67
CA CYS A 499 10.01 25.72 25.51
C CYS A 499 9.24 26.54 24.47
N ASP A 500 10.01 27.40 23.79
CA ASP A 500 9.54 28.19 22.66
C ASP A 500 9.29 27.28 21.46
N SER A 501 8.05 27.32 21.00
CA SER A 501 7.61 27.25 19.60
C SER A 501 8.36 26.34 18.63
N PHE A 502 7.70 25.27 18.20
CA PHE A 502 7.57 24.96 16.77
C PHE A 502 6.11 24.58 16.49
N GLN A 503 5.52 25.33 15.54
CA GLN A 503 4.16 25.19 15.01
C GLN A 503 4.08 24.08 13.98
#